data_AF-A0A9E5IG52-F1
#
_entry.id   AF-A0A9E5IG52-F1
#
_cell.length_a   1.000
_cell.length_b   1.000
_cell.length_c   1.000
_cell.angle_alpha   90.00
_cell.angle_beta   90.00
_cell.angle_gamma   90.00
#
_symmetry.space_group_name_H-M   'P 1'
#
loop_
_entity.id
_entity.type
_entity.pdbx_description
1 polymer ?
#
loop_
_entity_poly.entity_id
_entity_poly.type
_entity_poly.pdbx_seq_one_letter_code
_entity_poly.pdbx_strand_id
1 'polypeptide(L)' 'RNGELLSPCGRCRQLLFEHGGNELILLTPDGPQTMRTILPWGFGPDDLSKN' A
#
# COMPACT_ATOMS: atom_id res chain seq x y z
N ARG A 1 -9.94 -0.46 26.25
CA ARG A 1 -9.84 -0.92 24.85
C ARG A 1 -8.56 -0.34 24.29
N ASN A 2 -7.53 -1.16 24.07
CA ASN A 2 -6.33 -0.74 23.36
C ASN A 2 -6.55 -1.16 21.91
N GLY A 3 -6.61 -0.20 20.99
CA GLY A 3 -6.73 -0.49 19.56
C GLY A 3 -5.35 -0.83 19.01
N GLU A 4 -5.18 -2.06 18.53
CA GLU A 4 -3.96 -2.46 17.84
C GLU A 4 -4.03 -2.07 16.37
N LEU A 5 -2.85 -1.82 15.78
CA LEU A 5 -2.74 -1.58 14.34
C LEU A 5 -3.11 -2.85 13.57
N LEU A 6 -3.88 -2.67 12.50
CA LEU A 6 -4.23 -3.74 11.58
C LEU A 6 -3.63 -3.45 10.21
N SER A 7 -2.97 -4.46 9.64
CA SER A 7 -2.50 -4.40 8.26
C SER A 7 -3.68 -4.39 7.29
N PRO A 8 -3.65 -3.58 6.21
CA PRO A 8 -4.66 -3.65 5.17
C PRO A 8 -4.62 -5.01 4.48
N CYS A 9 -5.79 -5.59 4.19
CA CYS A 9 -5.90 -6.78 3.37
C CYS A 9 -5.50 -6.49 1.91
N GLY A 10 -5.31 -7.53 1.09
CA GLY A 10 -4.85 -7.37 -0.31
C GLY A 10 -5.69 -6.40 -1.14
N ARG A 11 -7.03 -6.50 -1.05
CA ARG A 11 -7.95 -5.56 -1.74
C ARG A 11 -7.75 -4.11 -1.28
N CYS A 12 -7.64 -3.88 0.03
CA CYS A 12 -7.44 -2.54 0.57
C CYS A 12 -6.09 -1.96 0.15
N ARG A 13 -5.03 -2.78 0.07
CA ARG A 13 -3.73 -2.34 -0.45
C ARG A 13 -3.84 -1.83 -1.87
N GLN A 14 -4.56 -2.54 -2.75
CA GLN A 14 -4.75 -2.10 -4.14
C GLN A 14 -5.52 -0.78 -4.21
N LEU A 15 -6.63 -0.64 -3.48
CA LEU A 15 -7.40 0.61 -3.46
C LEU A 15 -6.59 1.79 -2.93
N LEU A 16 -5.80 1.58 -1.87
CA LEU A 16 -4.91 2.60 -1.32
C LEU A 16 -3.82 2.98 -2.33
N PHE A 17 -3.24 2.00 -3.02
CA PHE A 17 -2.24 2.21 -4.06
C PHE A 17 -2.78 3.01 -5.24
N GLU A 18 -4.01 2.74 -5.71
CA GLU A 18 -4.65 3.46 -6.82
C GLU A 18 -4.83 4.97 -6.54
N HIS A 19 -4.99 5.36 -5.27
CA HIS A 19 -5.25 6.75 -4.89
C HIS A 19 -4.03 7.46 -4.31
N GLY A 20 -3.09 6.72 -3.71
CA GLY A 20 -1.93 7.28 -3.02
C GLY A 20 -0.58 6.94 -3.66
N GLY A 21 -0.54 6.01 -4.60
CA GLY A 21 0.68 5.57 -5.28
C GLY A 21 1.73 4.97 -4.33
N ASN A 22 2.97 4.89 -4.82
CA ASN A 22 4.10 4.32 -4.08
C ASN A 22 4.50 5.12 -2.83
N GLU A 23 4.25 6.42 -2.82
CA GLU A 23 4.68 7.36 -1.77
C GLU A 23 3.70 7.48 -0.61
N LEU A 24 2.51 6.87 -0.70
CA LEU A 24 1.54 6.83 0.39
C LEU A 24 2.17 6.19 1.64
N ILE A 25 2.02 6.83 2.79
CA ILE A 25 2.59 6.37 4.07
C ILE A 25 1.51 5.66 4.90
N LEU A 26 1.82 4.46 5.38
CA LEU A 26 0.99 3.69 6.30
C LEU A 26 1.70 3.55 7.65
N LEU A 27 0.98 3.73 8.74
CA LEU A 27 1.47 3.40 10.06
C LEU A 27 1.50 1.87 10.23
N THR A 28 2.67 1.31 10.52
CA THR A 28 2.86 -0.12 10.79
C THR A 28 3.43 -0.34 12.19
N PRO A 29 3.49 -1.59 12.68
CA PRO A 29 4.17 -1.91 13.93
C PRO A 29 5.65 -1.50 13.97
N ASP A 30 6.32 -1.47 12.81
CA ASP A 30 7.72 -1.05 12.65
C ASP A 30 7.86 0.47 12.39
N GLY A 31 6.78 1.23 12.57
CA GLY A 31 6.70 2.66 12.29
C GLY A 31 6.10 2.98 10.91
N PRO A 32 6.14 4.26 10.48
CA PRO A 32 5.62 4.65 9.17
C PRO A 32 6.40 3.99 8.01
N GLN A 33 5.70 3.37 7.06
CA GLN A 33 6.27 2.72 5.89
C GLN A 33 5.57 3.20 4.62
N THR A 34 6.29 3.21 3.49
CA THR A 34 5.71 3.57 2.19
C THR A 34 4.87 2.43 1.61
N MET A 35 3.92 2.78 0.74
CA MET A 35 3.08 1.82 0.03
C MET A 35 3.93 0.89 -0.85
N ARG A 36 5.07 1.37 -1.36
CA ARG A 36 6.10 0.55 -2.02
C ARG A 36 6.56 -0.63 -1.14
N THR A 37 6.74 -0.43 0.15
CA THR A 37 7.10 -1.53 1.08
C THR A 37 5.92 -2.47 1.32
N ILE A 38 4.69 -1.96 1.37
CA ILE A 38 3.48 -2.74 1.68
C ILE A 38 2.98 -3.56 0.48
N LEU A 39 3.21 -3.08 -0.74
CA LEU A 39 2.81 -3.69 -2.00
C LEU A 39 3.92 -3.53 -3.06
N PRO A 40 5.05 -4.25 -2.92
CA PRO A 40 6.25 -4.07 -3.73
C PRO A 40 6.09 -4.40 -5.22
N TRP A 41 5.06 -5.18 -5.57
CA TRP A 41 4.74 -5.59 -6.94
C TRP A 41 3.28 -5.29 -7.27
N GLY A 42 2.77 -4.15 -6.76
CA GLY A 42 1.43 -3.69 -7.07
C GLY A 42 1.29 -3.41 -8.56
N PHE A 43 0.28 -4.02 -9.18
CA PHE A 43 -0.08 -3.72 -10.55
C PHE A 43 -0.67 -2.30 -10.62
N GLY A 44 -0.17 -1.48 -11.54
CA GLY A 44 -0.58 -0.09 -11.68
C GLY A 44 -0.51 0.45 -13.11
N PRO A 45 -0.73 1.77 -13.30
CA PRO A 45 -0.71 2.41 -14.61
C PRO A 45 0.59 2.19 -15.40
N ASP A 46 1.74 2.10 -14.71
CA ASP A 46 3.04 1.83 -15.33
C ASP A 46 3.09 0.47 -16.05
N ASP A 47 2.35 -0.54 -15.57
CA ASP A 47 2.31 -1.88 -16.16
C ASP A 47 1.49 -1.94 -17.47
N LEU A 48 0.59 -0.98 -17.69
CA LEU A 48 -0.25 -0.90 -18.89
C LEU A 48 0.51 -0.40 -20.13
N SER A 49 1.70 0.15 -19.95
CA SER A 49 2.50 0.76 -21.03
C SER A 49 3.25 -0.25 -21.92
N LYS A 50 3.13 -1.56 -21.65
CA LYS A 50 3.78 -2.64 -22.40
C LYS A 50 2.80 -3.28 -23.39
N ASN A 51 2.50 -2.57 -24.49
CA ASN A 51 1.88 -3.17 -25.67
C ASN A 51 2.93 -3.37 -26.76
#